data_AF-A0AAU3JE90-F1
#
_entry.id   AF-A0AAU3JE90-F1
#
_cell.length_a   1.000
_cell.length_b   1.000
_cell.length_c   1.000
_cell.angle_alpha   90.00
_cell.angle_beta   90.00
_cell.angle_gamma   90.00
#
_symmetry.space_group_name_H-M   'P 1'
#
loop_
_entity.id
_entity.type
_entity.pdbx_description
1 polymer ?
#
loop_
_entity_poly.entity_id
_entity_poly.type
_entity_poly.pdbx_seq_one_letter_code
_entity_poly.pdbx_strand_id
1 'polypeptide(L)'
;MASRRWLSGPAQEQPEGVTGHRDHQLATSAARFVAGQAGIALLGRTLPQEVADRLNAEFGTSFTGRDPAACRVVEPMPRERQYRPVACHAGQSSDTPVLWRRLELLGDHEHLRIPE
;
A
#
# COMPACT_ATOMS: atom_id res chain seq x y z
N MET A 1 -12.91 35.11 -1.66
CA MET A 1 -11.99 34.59 -0.63
C MET A 1 -12.70 33.48 0.14
N ALA A 2 -12.51 32.22 -0.26
CA ALA A 2 -13.11 31.09 0.45
C ALA A 2 -12.11 30.56 1.49
N SER A 3 -12.47 30.73 2.76
CA SER A 3 -11.72 30.27 3.92
C SER A 3 -11.67 28.74 3.95
N ARG A 4 -10.47 28.16 3.84
CA ARG A 4 -10.23 26.73 4.07
C ARG A 4 -10.23 26.49 5.57
N ARG A 5 -11.39 26.14 6.10
CA ARG A 5 -11.53 25.67 7.48
C ARG A 5 -11.06 24.22 7.52
N TRP A 6 -9.80 24.00 7.89
CA TRP A 6 -9.32 22.69 8.29
C TRP A 6 -10.14 22.29 9.53
N LEU A 7 -10.99 21.26 9.39
CA LEU A 7 -11.80 20.76 10.50
C LEU A 7 -10.87 20.12 11.53
N SER A 8 -10.64 20.84 12.62
CA SER A 8 -10.14 20.30 13.88
C SER A 8 -11.22 19.41 14.51
N GLY A 9 -11.21 18.14 14.16
CA GLY A 9 -11.78 17.06 14.96
C GLY A 9 -10.68 16.02 15.20
N PRO A 10 -10.76 15.17 16.24
CA PRO A 10 -9.80 14.07 16.38
C PRO A 10 -9.89 13.25 15.09
N ALA A 11 -8.80 13.23 14.31
CA ALA A 11 -8.73 12.42 13.12
C ALA A 11 -8.87 10.98 13.57
N GLN A 12 -10.04 10.37 13.35
CA GLN A 12 -10.17 8.92 13.43
C GLN A 12 -9.25 8.37 12.34
N GLU A 13 -8.09 7.86 12.77
CA GLU A 13 -7.08 7.23 11.92
C GLU A 13 -7.72 6.02 11.23
N GLN A 14 -7.97 6.15 9.92
CA GLN A 14 -8.41 5.04 9.07
C GLN A 14 -7.14 4.30 8.59
N PRO A 15 -6.97 2.99 8.89
CA PRO A 15 -5.72 2.26 8.68
C PRO A 15 -5.60 1.75 7.23
N GLU A 16 -5.78 2.62 6.23
CA GLU A 16 -5.99 2.15 4.86
C GLU A 16 -4.73 2.09 3.98
N GLY A 17 -3.61 2.65 4.46
CA GLY A 17 -2.32 2.48 3.81
C GLY A 17 -1.68 1.15 4.18
N VAL A 18 -1.29 0.34 3.19
CA VAL A 18 -0.65 -0.98 3.41
C VAL A 18 0.55 -0.92 4.36
N THR A 19 1.30 0.19 4.31
CA THR A 19 2.51 0.35 5.13
C THR A 19 2.24 0.81 6.56
N GLY A 20 1.02 1.27 6.87
CA GLY A 20 0.71 1.98 8.11
C GLY A 20 1.28 3.41 8.20
N HIS A 21 2.14 3.84 7.25
CA HIS A 21 2.72 5.18 7.27
C HIS A 21 1.65 6.26 7.01
N ARG A 22 1.70 7.36 7.76
CA ARG A 22 0.71 8.45 7.69
C ARG A 22 0.53 8.99 6.28
N ASP A 23 1.61 9.19 5.55
CA ASP A 23 1.53 9.69 4.17
C ASP A 23 0.76 8.73 3.26
N HIS A 24 0.91 7.42 3.47
CA HIS A 24 0.21 6.42 2.65
C HIS A 24 -1.27 6.34 3.02
N GLN A 25 -1.61 6.50 4.30
CA GLN A 25 -3.00 6.60 4.74
C GLN A 25 -3.67 7.86 4.13
N LEU A 26 -3.02 9.02 4.21
CA LEU A 26 -3.54 10.27 3.66
C LEU A 26 -3.67 10.23 2.15
N ALA A 27 -2.67 9.68 1.44
CA ALA A 27 -2.73 9.49 0.00
C ALA A 27 -3.89 8.56 -0.40
N THR A 28 -4.11 7.48 0.34
CA THR A 28 -5.23 6.55 0.11
C THR A 28 -6.58 7.26 0.32
N SER A 29 -6.74 7.99 1.44
CA SER A 29 -7.95 8.75 1.73
C SER A 29 -8.25 9.80 0.65
N ALA A 30 -7.23 10.52 0.18
CA ALA A 30 -7.38 11.50 -0.89
C ALA A 30 -7.80 10.84 -2.21
N ALA A 31 -7.18 9.72 -2.58
CA ALA A 31 -7.53 8.97 -3.79
C ALA A 31 -8.98 8.47 -3.74
N ARG A 32 -9.42 7.96 -2.58
CA ARG A 32 -10.80 7.51 -2.37
C ARG A 32 -11.82 8.63 -2.51
N PHE A 33 -11.54 9.79 -1.91
CA PHE A 33 -12.41 10.96 -2.02
C PHE A 33 -12.62 11.36 -3.47
N VAL A 34 -11.53 11.47 -4.25
CA VAL A 34 -11.60 11.85 -5.68
C VAL A 34 -12.30 10.77 -6.50
N ALA A 35 -12.01 9.49 -6.25
CA ALA A 35 -12.65 8.38 -6.95
C ALA A 35 -14.17 8.38 -6.74
N GLY A 36 -14.62 8.62 -5.50
CA GLY A 36 -16.04 8.75 -5.17
C GLY A 36 -16.72 9.95 -5.85
N GLN A 37 -16.04 11.10 -5.93
CA GLN A 37 -16.56 12.27 -6.67
C GLN A 37 -16.65 12.03 -8.18
N ALA A 38 -15.69 11.29 -8.74
CA ALA A 38 -15.63 11.00 -10.17
C ALA A 38 -16.46 9.76 -10.59
N GLY A 39 -16.97 8.99 -9.63
CA GLY A 39 -17.70 7.74 -9.91
C GLY A 39 -16.82 6.64 -10.53
N ILE A 40 -15.52 6.63 -10.24
CA ILE A 40 -14.58 5.64 -10.76
C ILE A 40 -14.17 4.65 -9.67
N ALA A 41 -13.90 3.40 -10.07
CA ALA A 41 -13.38 2.39 -9.15
C ALA A 41 -11.92 2.70 -8.80
N LEU A 42 -11.56 2.55 -7.51
CA LEU A 42 -10.18 2.63 -7.05
C LEU A 42 -9.63 1.22 -6.87
N LEU A 43 -8.45 0.95 -7.43
CA LEU A 43 -7.66 -0.24 -7.13
C LEU A 43 -6.51 0.14 -6.21
N GLY A 44 -6.49 -0.45 -5.01
CA GLY A 44 -5.41 -0.30 -4.06
C GLY A 44 -4.51 -1.53 -4.05
N ARG A 45 -3.18 -1.34 -3.97
CA ARG A 45 -2.27 -2.44 -3.65
C ARG A 45 -2.54 -2.96 -2.24
N THR A 46 -2.29 -4.24 -2.02
CA THR A 46 -2.40 -4.89 -0.72
C THR A 46 -1.36 -6.00 -0.57
N LEU A 47 -1.36 -6.67 0.58
CA LEU A 47 -0.52 -7.82 0.88
C LEU A 47 -1.40 -8.96 1.41
N PRO A 48 -1.15 -10.22 1.03
CA PRO A 48 -1.66 -11.37 1.76
C PRO A 48 -1.28 -11.27 3.25
N GLN A 49 -2.17 -11.72 4.12
CA GLN A 49 -2.00 -11.65 5.58
C GLN A 49 -0.68 -12.29 6.02
N GLU A 50 -0.38 -13.49 5.51
CA GLU A 50 0.85 -14.22 5.79
C GLU A 50 2.12 -13.44 5.42
N VAL A 51 2.10 -12.67 4.32
CA VAL A 51 3.24 -11.87 3.89
C VAL A 51 3.41 -10.66 4.81
N ALA A 52 2.33 -9.98 5.16
CA ALA A 52 2.38 -8.86 6.10
C ALA A 52 2.89 -9.32 7.47
N ASP A 53 2.36 -10.42 8.01
CA ASP A 53 2.78 -10.98 9.29
C ASP A 53 4.26 -11.36 9.29
N ARG A 54 4.73 -11.98 8.20
CA ARG A 54 6.13 -12.36 8.05
C ARG A 54 7.06 -11.15 8.04
N LEU A 55 6.72 -10.12 7.27
CA LEU A 55 7.52 -8.89 7.19
C LEU A 55 7.51 -8.13 8.52
N ASN A 56 6.36 -8.07 9.20
CA ASN A 56 6.24 -7.45 10.51
C ASN A 56 7.10 -8.17 11.56
N ALA A 57 7.11 -9.50 11.54
CA ALA A 57 7.96 -10.30 12.44
C ALA A 57 9.46 -10.15 12.13
N GLU A 58 9.84 -10.13 10.85
CA GLU A 58 11.26 -10.05 10.44
C GLU A 58 11.86 -8.64 10.64
N PHE A 59 11.06 -7.57 10.46
CA PHE A 59 11.57 -6.19 10.39
C PHE A 59 10.94 -5.23 11.40
N GLY A 60 10.02 -5.67 12.25
CA GLY A 60 9.33 -4.80 13.20
C GLY A 60 8.40 -3.78 12.53
N THR A 61 7.94 -4.05 11.31
CA THR A 61 6.99 -3.19 10.60
C THR A 61 5.56 -3.35 11.11
N SER A 62 4.65 -2.50 10.63
CA SER A 62 3.22 -2.50 10.96
C SER A 62 2.34 -2.64 9.71
N PHE A 63 2.78 -3.46 8.75
CA PHE A 63 2.02 -3.70 7.54
C PHE A 63 0.67 -4.31 7.83
N THR A 64 -0.35 -3.83 7.12
CA THR A 64 -1.71 -4.35 7.21
C THR A 64 -1.93 -5.34 6.07
N GLY A 65 -1.95 -6.62 6.42
CA GLY A 65 -2.32 -7.70 5.51
C GLY A 65 -3.83 -7.84 5.33
N ARG A 66 -4.22 -8.64 4.33
CA ARG A 66 -5.60 -9.03 4.06
C ARG A 66 -5.69 -10.51 3.78
N ASP A 67 -6.84 -11.09 4.08
CA ASP A 67 -7.15 -12.45 3.65
C ASP A 67 -6.91 -12.56 2.13
N PRO A 68 -6.19 -13.58 1.64
CA PRO A 68 -5.99 -13.81 0.21
C PRO A 68 -7.30 -13.80 -0.59
N ALA A 69 -8.42 -14.28 -0.03
CA ALA A 69 -9.74 -14.24 -0.66
C ALA A 69 -10.29 -12.80 -0.81
N ALA A 70 -9.84 -11.86 0.03
CA ALA A 70 -10.15 -10.44 -0.09
C ALA A 70 -9.21 -9.71 -1.09
N CYS A 71 -8.12 -10.35 -1.52
CA CYS A 71 -7.25 -9.85 -2.59
C CYS A 71 -7.90 -10.17 -3.94
N ARG A 72 -8.91 -9.37 -4.30
CA ARG A 72 -9.81 -9.60 -5.43
C ARG A 72 -9.11 -9.72 -6.79
N VAL A 73 -7.90 -9.17 -6.91
CA VAL A 73 -7.13 -9.17 -8.16
C VAL A 73 -5.68 -9.53 -7.84
N VAL A 74 -5.20 -10.62 -8.44
CA VAL A 74 -3.80 -11.05 -8.39
C VAL A 74 -3.24 -10.90 -9.79
N GLU A 75 -2.35 -9.92 -9.99
CA GLU A 75 -1.78 -9.60 -11.29
C GLU A 75 -0.40 -10.24 -11.45
N PRO A 76 -0.14 -11.00 -12.53
CA PRO A 76 1.21 -11.41 -12.89
C PRO A 76 2.10 -10.18 -13.10
N MET A 77 3.19 -10.13 -12.35
CA MET A 77 4.15 -9.04 -12.34
C MET A 77 5.57 -9.61 -12.23
N PRO A 78 6.21 -9.95 -13.37
CA PRO A 78 7.60 -10.40 -13.38
C PRO A 78 8.50 -9.37 -12.71
N ARG A 79 9.35 -9.83 -11.78
CA ARG A 79 10.08 -8.92 -10.90
C ARG A 79 11.09 -8.02 -11.62
N GLU A 80 11.55 -8.39 -12.80
CA GLU A 80 12.43 -7.56 -13.63
C GLU A 80 11.78 -6.21 -13.97
N ARG A 81 10.43 -6.17 -14.08
CA ARG A 81 9.68 -4.93 -14.31
C ARG A 81 9.73 -3.98 -13.12
N GLN A 82 9.95 -4.50 -11.91
CA GLN A 82 10.02 -3.71 -10.69
C GLN A 82 11.47 -3.40 -10.27
N TYR A 83 12.39 -4.34 -10.49
CA TYR A 83 13.81 -4.16 -10.15
C TYR A 83 14.44 -2.96 -10.86
N ARG A 84 14.11 -2.74 -12.14
CA ARG A 84 14.64 -1.59 -12.91
C ARG A 84 14.22 -0.25 -12.30
N PRO A 85 12.92 0.06 -12.09
CA PRO A 85 12.51 1.27 -11.39
C PRO A 85 13.10 1.39 -9.97
N VAL A 86 13.15 0.30 -9.21
CA VAL A 86 13.70 0.32 -7.84
C VAL A 86 15.17 0.74 -7.86
N ALA A 87 15.97 0.22 -8.79
CA ALA A 87 17.39 0.57 -8.92
C ALA A 87 17.62 2.06 -9.24
N CYS A 88 16.68 2.73 -9.92
CA CYS A 88 16.74 4.17 -10.16
C CYS A 88 16.57 5.00 -8.88
N HIS A 89 16.08 4.41 -7.79
CA HIS A 89 15.85 5.06 -6.50
C HIS A 89 16.81 4.54 -5.42
N ALA A 90 18.10 4.38 -5.76
CA ALA A 90 19.12 3.78 -4.89
C ALA A 90 19.13 4.30 -3.44
N GLY A 91 18.99 5.61 -3.23
CA GLY A 91 18.95 6.22 -1.89
C GLY A 91 17.76 5.78 -1.00
N GLN A 92 16.73 5.16 -1.59
CA GLN A 92 15.55 4.63 -0.91
C GLN A 92 15.45 3.10 -0.99
N SER A 93 16.31 2.43 -1.75
CA SER A 93 16.21 0.99 -2.01
C SER A 93 17.41 0.18 -1.52
N SER A 94 18.61 0.78 -1.48
CA SER A 94 19.84 0.06 -1.16
C SER A 94 19.88 -0.43 0.28
N ASP A 95 19.33 0.35 1.22
CA ASP A 95 19.28 0.03 2.66
C ASP A 95 17.86 -0.33 3.13
N THR A 96 17.03 -0.91 2.26
CA THR A 96 15.64 -1.26 2.58
C THR A 96 15.40 -2.75 2.40
N PRO A 97 15.88 -3.60 3.34
CA PRO A 97 15.76 -5.06 3.21
C PRO A 97 14.31 -5.54 3.15
N VAL A 98 13.39 -4.81 3.82
CA VAL A 98 11.96 -5.11 3.80
C VAL A 98 11.34 -4.97 2.41
N LEU A 99 11.86 -4.08 1.55
CA LEU A 99 11.40 -3.94 0.17
C LEU A 99 11.69 -5.22 -0.61
N TRP A 100 12.95 -5.67 -0.58
CA TRP A 100 13.40 -6.84 -1.32
C TRP A 100 12.74 -8.11 -0.84
N ARG A 101 12.63 -8.27 0.48
CA ARG A 101 11.96 -9.41 1.09
C ARG A 101 10.48 -9.49 0.74
N ARG A 102 9.79 -8.34 0.65
CA ARG A 102 8.42 -8.28 0.17
C ARG A 102 8.30 -8.78 -1.27
N LEU A 103 9.22 -8.36 -2.16
CA LEU A 103 9.20 -8.81 -3.56
C LEU A 103 9.47 -10.32 -3.68
N GLU A 104 10.39 -10.85 -2.88
CA GLU A 104 10.67 -12.28 -2.81
C GLU A 104 9.43 -13.08 -2.35
N LEU A 105 8.81 -12.68 -1.24
CA LEU A 105 7.64 -13.37 -0.68
C LEU A 105 6.43 -13.36 -1.62
N LEU A 106 6.28 -12.31 -2.43
CA LEU A 106 5.16 -12.18 -3.37
C LEU A 106 5.40 -12.94 -4.69
N GLY A 107 6.55 -13.58 -4.91
CA GLY A 107 6.83 -14.36 -6.13
C GLY A 107 6.76 -13.52 -7.39
N ASP A 108 5.99 -13.90 -8.41
CA ASP A 108 5.77 -13.07 -9.62
C ASP A 108 4.39 -12.41 -9.64
N HIS A 109 3.83 -12.05 -8.47
CA HIS A 109 2.48 -11.50 -8.38
C HIS A 109 2.41 -10.19 -7.60
N GLU A 110 1.39 -9.39 -7.91
CA GLU A 110 0.95 -8.25 -7.10
C GLU A 110 -0.51 -8.44 -6.71
N HIS A 111 -0.82 -8.10 -5.46
CA HIS A 111 -2.17 -8.23 -4.92
C HIS A 111 -2.84 -6.87 -4.89
N LEU A 112 -4.02 -6.78 -5.48
CA LEU A 112 -4.85 -5.59 -5.50
C LEU A 112 -6.21 -5.88 -4.88
N ARG A 113 -6.82 -4.83 -4.34
CA ARG A 113 -8.18 -4.84 -3.82
C ARG A 113 -8.94 -3.62 -4.31
N ILE A 114 -10.26 -3.72 -4.30
CA ILE A 114 -11.13 -2.54 -4.36
C ILE A 114 -11.35 -2.11 -2.90
N PRO A 115 -10.91 -0.92 -2.48
CA PRO A 115 -11.19 -0.44 -1.14
C PRO A 115 -12.69 -0.24 -0.92
N GLU A 116 -13.26 -0.87 0.10
CA GLU A 116 -14.66 -0.68 0.55
C GLU A 116 -14.91 0.76 0.92
#